data_AF-A0A8T1WIV0-F1
#
_entry.id   AF-A0A8T1WIV0-F1
#
_cell.length_a   1.000
_cell.length_b   1.000
_cell.length_c   1.000
_cell.angle_alpha   90.00
_cell.angle_beta   90.00
_cell.angle_gamma   90.00
#
_symmetry.space_group_name_H-M   'P 1'
#
loop_
_entity.id
_entity.type
_entity.pdbx_description
1 polymer ?
#
loop_
_entity_poly.entity_id
_entity_poly.type
_entity_poly.pdbx_seq_one_letter_code
_entity_poly.pdbx_strand_id
1 'polypeptide(L)'
;MEVVVLGCGPSSSVPSMRCVLSKKCAVCHEAHTNADSKNRRLNPSLLVRNRKTDQNVLIDCGKTFREAALRIFPKIGVSAVHSLVLTHDHADALLGMDDLREVQATVETVDPVTKELYKIPPEAMKVHCSESTSHDVVAKFPYLIANEPLPPAGEGAPKPFRWTAKLQLDVINPWEPFEACGMQFLPFPVIHGAGYMSLGFEFGNEVGARFVYISDASEIPDETKAFLNDTSKPPIDVLLIDALYLDKYHSTHMNLQKVMEEISTFKPKRTLLTGMSHDFDYPKHSVELPKMGEEKGLNIEMTYDGLRIAFP
;
A
#
# COMPACT_ATOMS: atom_id res chain seq x y z
N MET A 1 -16.25 5.45 0.63
CA MET A 1 -14.91 4.84 0.34
C MET A 1 -14.57 3.86 1.46
N GLU A 2 -13.78 2.81 1.21
CA GLU A 2 -13.20 1.97 2.27
C GLU A 2 -11.70 1.78 2.03
N VAL A 3 -10.88 1.93 3.08
CA VAL A 3 -9.44 1.63 3.03
C VAL A 3 -9.18 0.38 3.84
N VAL A 4 -8.45 -0.57 3.28
CA VAL A 4 -8.04 -1.81 3.94
C VAL A 4 -6.53 -1.87 4.01
N VAL A 5 -5.98 -2.04 5.21
CA VAL A 5 -4.55 -2.25 5.42
C VAL A 5 -4.23 -3.70 5.02
N LEU A 6 -3.54 -3.90 3.90
CA LEU A 6 -3.18 -5.23 3.41
C LEU A 6 -1.93 -5.77 4.12
N GLY A 7 -1.00 -4.87 4.45
CA GLY A 7 0.16 -5.17 5.27
C GLY A 7 0.65 -3.93 6.02
N CYS A 8 1.16 -4.13 7.24
CA CYS A 8 1.63 -3.05 8.11
C CYS A 8 3.00 -3.30 8.75
N GLY A 9 3.77 -4.24 8.21
CA GLY A 9 5.11 -4.61 8.66
C GLY A 9 6.21 -3.88 7.89
N PRO A 10 7.48 -4.16 8.19
CA PRO A 10 8.61 -3.59 7.46
C PRO A 10 8.86 -4.36 6.16
N SER A 11 9.89 -3.96 5.41
CA SER A 11 10.37 -4.69 4.21
C SER A 11 10.68 -6.18 4.48
N SER A 12 11.17 -6.52 5.67
CA SER A 12 11.47 -7.91 6.06
C SER A 12 10.24 -8.71 6.54
N SER A 13 9.08 -8.07 6.63
CA SER A 13 7.85 -8.59 7.25
C SER A 13 8.05 -8.98 8.72
N VAL A 14 6.95 -9.29 9.41
CA VAL A 14 6.99 -9.96 10.71
C VAL A 14 6.21 -11.28 10.57
N PRO A 15 6.82 -12.44 10.84
CA PRO A 15 8.09 -12.63 11.56
C PRO A 15 9.36 -12.43 10.72
N SER A 16 10.43 -11.96 11.37
CA SER A 16 11.79 -11.99 10.81
C SER A 16 12.35 -13.41 10.81
N MET A 17 12.82 -13.89 9.65
CA MET A 17 13.43 -15.22 9.48
C MET A 17 14.55 -15.48 10.49
N ARG A 18 15.45 -14.50 10.68
CA ARG A 18 16.57 -14.58 11.64
C ARG A 18 16.10 -14.87 13.06
N CYS A 19 14.98 -14.26 13.47
CA CYS A 19 14.41 -14.44 14.80
C CYS A 19 13.75 -15.79 14.99
N VAL A 20 13.05 -16.30 13.97
CA VAL A 20 12.43 -17.63 14.01
C VAL A 20 13.51 -18.71 14.11
N LEU A 21 14.55 -18.61 13.28
CA LEU A 21 15.66 -19.58 13.28
C LEU A 21 16.47 -19.57 14.58
N SER A 22 16.60 -18.41 15.24
CA SER A 22 17.30 -18.30 16.52
C SER A 22 16.43 -18.52 17.76
N LYS A 23 15.10 -18.50 17.62
CA LYS A 23 14.10 -18.61 18.72
C LYS A 23 14.27 -17.59 19.86
N LYS A 24 14.80 -16.39 19.56
CA LYS A 24 15.12 -15.35 20.58
C LYS A 24 14.11 -14.21 20.68
N CYS A 25 13.08 -14.17 19.85
CA CYS A 25 12.12 -13.06 19.81
C CYS A 25 10.70 -13.60 19.98
N ALA A 26 10.03 -13.21 21.07
CA ALA A 26 8.67 -13.62 21.37
C ALA A 26 7.67 -13.17 20.29
N VAL A 27 7.79 -11.92 19.82
CA VAL A 27 6.92 -11.35 18.76
C VAL A 27 7.01 -12.17 17.47
N CYS A 28 8.21 -12.44 16.97
CA CYS A 28 8.39 -13.26 15.77
C CYS A 28 7.96 -14.72 15.98
N HIS A 29 8.17 -15.28 17.16
CA HIS A 29 7.76 -16.66 17.43
C HIS A 29 6.24 -16.79 17.46
N GLU A 30 5.55 -15.85 18.13
CA GLU A 30 4.09 -15.80 18.17
C GLU A 30 3.51 -15.56 16.76
N ALA A 31 4.03 -14.58 16.01
CA ALA A 31 3.64 -14.34 14.61
C ALA A 31 3.87 -15.54 13.67
N HIS A 32 4.90 -16.35 13.94
CA HIS A 32 5.21 -17.55 13.15
C HIS A 32 4.28 -18.73 13.48
N THR A 33 4.00 -18.93 14.77
CA THR A 33 3.24 -20.09 15.26
C THR A 33 1.73 -19.89 15.24
N ASN A 34 1.26 -18.65 15.14
CA ASN A 34 -0.15 -18.29 15.07
C ASN A 34 -0.44 -17.51 13.77
N ALA A 35 -1.12 -18.15 12.83
CA ALA A 35 -1.42 -17.56 11.52
C ALA A 35 -2.37 -16.36 11.58
N ASP A 36 -3.22 -16.27 12.61
CA ASP A 36 -4.16 -15.17 12.83
C ASP A 36 -3.61 -14.08 13.76
N SER A 37 -2.32 -14.19 14.14
CA SER A 37 -1.67 -13.18 14.96
C SER A 37 -1.64 -11.81 14.28
N LYS A 38 -1.94 -10.76 15.04
CA LYS A 38 -1.72 -9.36 14.62
C LYS A 38 -0.25 -8.92 14.68
N ASN A 39 0.62 -9.76 15.23
CA ASN A 39 2.07 -9.64 15.07
C ASN A 39 2.55 -10.20 13.73
N ARG A 40 1.74 -11.02 13.03
CA ARG A 40 2.02 -11.39 11.65
C ARG A 40 1.68 -10.21 10.75
N ARG A 41 2.71 -9.60 10.17
CA ARG A 41 2.62 -8.36 9.39
C ARG A 41 3.30 -8.50 8.04
N LEU A 42 2.55 -8.26 6.98
CA LEU A 42 3.03 -8.25 5.60
C LEU A 42 3.69 -6.91 5.24
N ASN A 43 4.30 -6.80 4.06
CA ASN A 43 4.88 -5.54 3.57
C ASN A 43 3.81 -4.45 3.48
N PRO A 44 4.17 -3.17 3.67
CA PRO A 44 3.23 -2.05 3.61
C PRO A 44 2.42 -2.08 2.31
N SER A 45 1.10 -2.05 2.43
CA SER A 45 0.21 -2.00 1.28
C SER A 45 -1.22 -1.66 1.71
N LEU A 46 -1.95 -0.93 0.87
CA LEU A 46 -3.35 -0.59 1.07
C LEU A 46 -4.22 -1.05 -0.10
N LEU A 47 -5.47 -1.42 0.19
CA LEU A 47 -6.53 -1.50 -0.81
C LEU A 47 -7.52 -0.36 -0.57
N VAL A 48 -7.61 0.58 -1.50
CA VAL A 48 -8.61 1.66 -1.49
C VAL A 48 -9.78 1.24 -2.38
N ARG A 49 -10.96 1.13 -1.78
CA ARG A 49 -12.16 0.57 -2.40
C ARG A 49 -13.22 1.62 -2.63
N ASN A 50 -13.63 1.75 -3.88
CA ASN A 50 -14.83 2.48 -4.25
C ASN A 50 -16.04 1.54 -4.13
N ARG A 51 -16.68 1.49 -2.95
CA ARG A 51 -17.83 0.61 -2.68
C ARG A 51 -19.07 0.87 -3.56
N LYS A 52 -19.13 2.02 -4.26
CA LYS A 52 -20.25 2.33 -5.16
C LYS A 52 -20.08 1.68 -6.54
N THR A 53 -18.84 1.61 -7.03
CA THR A 53 -18.50 1.03 -8.34
C THR A 53 -17.88 -0.36 -8.25
N ASP A 54 -17.60 -0.83 -7.03
CA ASP A 54 -16.83 -2.06 -6.73
C ASP A 54 -15.43 -2.09 -7.36
N GLN A 55 -14.86 -0.91 -7.60
CA GLN A 55 -13.50 -0.77 -8.10
C GLN A 55 -12.50 -0.63 -6.96
N ASN A 56 -11.30 -1.18 -7.16
CA ASN A 56 -10.27 -1.30 -6.14
C ASN A 56 -8.93 -0.80 -6.67
N VAL A 57 -8.32 0.15 -5.96
CA VAL A 57 -6.97 0.67 -6.19
C VAL A 57 -6.04 0.05 -5.15
N LEU A 58 -5.00 -0.62 -5.61
CA LEU A 58 -3.93 -1.16 -4.77
C LEU A 58 -2.84 -0.09 -4.63
N ILE A 59 -2.44 0.24 -3.40
CA ILE A 59 -1.23 1.04 -3.14
C ILE A 59 -0.15 0.08 -2.66
N ASP A 60 0.94 0.02 -3.42
CA ASP A 60 2.05 -0.91 -3.32
C ASP A 60 1.67 -2.40 -3.48
N CYS A 61 2.47 -3.12 -4.25
CA CYS A 61 2.34 -4.53 -4.56
C CYS A 61 3.65 -5.27 -4.23
N GLY A 62 4.00 -5.32 -2.95
CA GLY A 62 5.21 -5.98 -2.45
C GLY A 62 5.24 -7.50 -2.59
N LYS A 63 6.40 -8.11 -2.33
CA LYS A 63 6.60 -9.57 -2.34
C LYS A 63 5.65 -10.39 -1.45
N THR A 64 4.96 -9.77 -0.50
CA THR A 64 3.94 -10.43 0.34
C THR A 64 2.50 -10.27 -0.19
N PHE A 65 2.30 -9.61 -1.34
CA PHE A 65 0.98 -9.32 -1.90
C PHE A 65 0.13 -10.58 -2.08
N ARG A 66 0.70 -11.65 -2.63
CA ARG A 66 -0.03 -12.92 -2.81
C ARG A 66 -0.63 -13.44 -1.51
N GLU A 67 0.12 -13.37 -0.41
CA GLU A 67 -0.37 -13.76 0.90
C GLU A 67 -1.48 -12.81 1.39
N ALA A 68 -1.30 -11.49 1.21
CA ALA A 68 -2.31 -10.50 1.58
C ALA A 68 -3.64 -10.74 0.85
N ALA A 69 -3.58 -10.91 -0.47
CA ALA A 69 -4.74 -11.18 -1.32
C ALA A 69 -5.48 -12.43 -0.85
N LEU A 70 -4.78 -13.57 -0.67
CA LEU A 70 -5.39 -14.82 -0.22
C LEU A 70 -6.02 -14.73 1.18
N ARG A 71 -5.38 -13.99 2.10
CA ARG A 71 -5.88 -13.84 3.49
C ARG A 71 -7.05 -12.88 3.61
N ILE A 72 -7.04 -11.81 2.82
CA ILE A 72 -7.92 -10.64 3.04
C ILE A 72 -9.02 -10.57 1.99
N PHE A 73 -8.73 -10.72 0.70
CA PHE A 73 -9.71 -10.46 -0.37
C PHE A 73 -10.98 -11.32 -0.25
N PRO A 74 -10.91 -12.64 0.00
CA PRO A 74 -12.11 -13.46 0.19
C PRO A 74 -12.99 -13.00 1.36
N LYS A 75 -12.38 -12.49 2.44
CA LYS A 75 -13.11 -12.05 3.65
C LYS A 75 -13.88 -10.75 3.43
N ILE A 76 -13.46 -9.93 2.46
CA ILE A 76 -14.07 -8.62 2.17
C ILE A 76 -14.76 -8.56 0.80
N GLY A 77 -14.86 -9.70 0.11
CA GLY A 77 -15.55 -9.84 -1.17
C GLY A 77 -14.85 -9.12 -2.34
N VAL A 78 -13.51 -9.05 -2.33
CA VAL A 78 -12.75 -8.45 -3.44
C VAL A 78 -12.38 -9.54 -4.43
N SER A 79 -12.75 -9.35 -5.70
CA SER A 79 -12.43 -10.26 -6.80
C SER A 79 -11.43 -9.69 -7.80
N ALA A 80 -11.21 -8.38 -7.80
CA ALA A 80 -10.34 -7.72 -8.78
C ALA A 80 -9.70 -6.43 -8.26
N VAL A 81 -8.46 -6.19 -8.69
CA VAL A 81 -7.72 -4.93 -8.64
C VAL A 81 -7.84 -4.28 -10.02
N HIS A 82 -8.08 -2.96 -10.02
CA HIS A 82 -8.39 -2.19 -11.22
C HIS A 82 -7.30 -1.16 -11.55
N SER A 83 -6.56 -0.69 -10.53
CA SER A 83 -5.41 0.18 -10.69
C SER A 83 -4.37 -0.09 -9.60
N LEU A 84 -3.11 0.16 -9.91
CA LEU A 84 -1.98 0.10 -9.00
C LEU A 84 -1.37 1.50 -8.85
N VAL A 85 -1.09 1.90 -7.62
CA VAL A 85 -0.30 3.08 -7.26
C VAL A 85 0.96 2.59 -6.55
N LEU A 86 2.13 3.07 -6.96
CA LEU A 86 3.40 2.75 -6.29
C LEU A 86 3.94 3.97 -5.57
N THR A 87 4.33 3.79 -4.32
CA THR A 87 5.03 4.81 -3.52
C THR A 87 6.46 4.97 -4.02
N HIS A 88 7.14 3.86 -4.29
CA HIS A 88 8.56 3.81 -4.68
C HIS A 88 8.94 2.44 -5.30
N ASP A 89 10.23 2.22 -5.61
CA ASP A 89 10.70 1.08 -6.41
C ASP A 89 11.38 -0.07 -5.62
N HIS A 90 11.32 -0.05 -4.29
CA HIS A 90 11.92 -1.14 -3.49
C HIS A 90 11.12 -2.45 -3.55
N ALA A 91 11.81 -3.52 -3.14
CA ALA A 91 11.34 -4.89 -3.26
C ALA A 91 9.97 -5.15 -2.59
N ASP A 92 9.76 -4.52 -1.44
CA ASP A 92 8.55 -4.56 -0.65
C ASP A 92 7.42 -3.68 -1.17
N ALA A 93 7.66 -2.84 -2.17
CA ALA A 93 6.64 -2.06 -2.84
C ALA A 93 6.21 -2.64 -4.20
N LEU A 94 7.08 -3.40 -4.92
CA LEU A 94 6.76 -3.84 -6.29
C LEU A 94 6.98 -5.32 -6.64
N LEU A 95 7.62 -6.16 -5.79
CA LEU A 95 7.95 -7.53 -6.22
C LEU A 95 6.78 -8.53 -6.27
N GLY A 96 5.58 -8.13 -5.84
CA GLY A 96 4.35 -8.90 -5.98
C GLY A 96 3.61 -8.64 -7.28
N MET A 97 4.09 -7.73 -8.14
CA MET A 97 3.39 -7.34 -9.37
C MET A 97 3.12 -8.51 -10.33
N ASP A 98 3.92 -9.57 -10.28
CA ASP A 98 3.69 -10.78 -11.09
C ASP A 98 2.37 -11.47 -10.74
N ASP A 99 1.99 -11.48 -9.46
CA ASP A 99 0.77 -12.11 -8.93
C ASP A 99 -0.50 -11.35 -9.32
N LEU A 100 -0.40 -10.11 -9.82
CA LEU A 100 -1.55 -9.34 -10.31
C LEU A 100 -2.29 -10.06 -11.44
N ARG A 101 -1.65 -11.02 -12.13
CA ARG A 101 -2.29 -11.85 -13.15
C ARG A 101 -3.53 -12.60 -12.66
N GLU A 102 -3.58 -12.94 -11.36
CA GLU A 102 -4.69 -13.70 -10.78
C GLU A 102 -5.87 -12.81 -10.35
N VAL A 103 -5.62 -11.52 -10.17
CA VAL A 103 -6.57 -10.57 -9.57
C VAL A 103 -6.74 -9.29 -10.40
N GLN A 104 -6.20 -9.21 -11.60
CA GLN A 104 -6.54 -8.15 -12.54
C GLN A 104 -8.00 -8.32 -12.98
N ALA A 105 -8.74 -7.20 -13.11
CA ALA A 105 -10.09 -7.24 -13.65
C ALA A 105 -10.11 -7.89 -15.05
N THR A 106 -10.98 -8.86 -15.26
CA THR A 106 -11.10 -9.61 -16.51
C THR A 106 -12.54 -9.79 -16.94
N VAL A 107 -12.72 -9.98 -18.25
CA VAL A 107 -13.99 -10.39 -18.87
C VAL A 107 -13.82 -11.79 -19.45
N GLU A 108 -14.90 -12.57 -19.43
CA GLU A 108 -14.93 -13.88 -20.08
C GLU A 108 -15.08 -13.72 -21.59
N THR A 109 -14.28 -14.48 -22.33
CA THR A 109 -14.29 -14.54 -23.79
C THR A 109 -14.13 -16.00 -24.25
N VAL A 110 -14.43 -16.27 -25.52
CA VAL A 110 -14.36 -17.61 -26.11
C VAL A 110 -13.27 -17.65 -27.16
N ASP A 111 -12.41 -18.66 -27.11
CA ASP A 111 -11.34 -18.82 -28.10
C ASP A 111 -11.95 -19.12 -29.48
N PRO A 112 -11.62 -18.35 -30.52
CA PRO A 112 -12.25 -18.52 -31.82
C PRO A 112 -11.92 -19.89 -32.46
N VAL A 113 -10.80 -20.51 -32.08
CA VAL A 113 -10.29 -21.79 -32.59
C VAL A 113 -10.66 -22.96 -31.67
N THR A 114 -10.27 -22.92 -30.40
CA THR A 114 -10.48 -24.05 -29.46
C THR A 114 -11.89 -24.08 -28.88
N LYS A 115 -12.64 -22.97 -28.99
CA LYS A 115 -13.95 -22.76 -28.35
C LYS A 115 -13.90 -22.82 -26.82
N GLU A 116 -12.72 -22.78 -26.22
CA GLU A 116 -12.56 -22.76 -24.77
C GLU A 116 -12.89 -21.38 -24.20
N LEU A 117 -13.47 -21.35 -23.00
CA LEU A 117 -13.66 -20.13 -22.25
C LEU A 117 -12.33 -19.71 -21.61
N TYR A 118 -11.95 -18.46 -21.80
CA TYR A 118 -10.80 -17.87 -21.12
C TYR A 118 -11.10 -16.43 -20.68
N LYS A 119 -10.34 -15.96 -19.69
CA LYS A 119 -10.50 -14.62 -19.11
C LYS A 119 -9.38 -13.72 -19.61
N ILE A 120 -9.75 -12.53 -20.06
CA ILE A 120 -8.79 -11.50 -20.49
C ILE A 120 -9.07 -10.17 -19.83
N PRO A 121 -8.03 -9.37 -19.53
CA PRO A 121 -8.24 -7.99 -19.12
C PRO A 121 -8.81 -7.20 -20.31
N PRO A 122 -9.92 -6.46 -20.14
CA PRO A 122 -10.47 -5.64 -21.22
C PRO A 122 -9.54 -4.46 -21.58
N GLU A 123 -8.79 -3.97 -20.60
CA GLU A 123 -7.80 -2.91 -20.73
C GLU A 123 -6.57 -3.21 -19.86
N ALA A 124 -5.43 -2.62 -20.19
CA ALA A 124 -4.25 -2.73 -19.35
C ALA A 124 -4.48 -1.99 -18.03
N MET A 125 -4.15 -2.62 -16.90
CA MET A 125 -4.23 -2.00 -15.59
C MET A 125 -3.21 -0.85 -15.51
N LYS A 126 -3.67 0.34 -15.13
CA LYS A 126 -2.77 1.47 -14.91
C LYS A 126 -1.88 1.24 -13.70
N VAL A 127 -0.62 1.62 -13.83
CA VAL A 127 0.39 1.65 -12.77
C VAL A 127 0.85 3.09 -12.62
N HIS A 128 0.27 3.78 -11.64
CA HIS A 128 0.59 5.17 -11.30
C HIS A 128 1.86 5.21 -10.45
N CYS A 129 2.93 5.78 -10.98
CA CYS A 129 4.22 5.86 -10.29
C CYS A 129 5.05 7.05 -10.78
N SER A 130 6.08 7.43 -10.03
CA SER A 130 7.03 8.45 -10.47
C SER A 130 7.83 8.00 -11.70
N GLU A 131 8.45 8.94 -12.41
CA GLU A 131 9.30 8.63 -13.55
C GLU A 131 10.44 7.67 -13.18
N SER A 132 11.11 7.90 -12.05
CA SER A 132 12.19 7.02 -11.56
C SER A 132 11.69 5.61 -11.29
N THR A 133 10.58 5.46 -10.57
CA THR A 133 9.98 4.16 -10.28
C THR A 133 9.52 3.46 -11.57
N SER A 134 9.03 4.19 -12.55
CA SER A 134 8.62 3.63 -13.85
C SER A 134 9.78 2.94 -14.58
N HIS A 135 10.99 3.51 -14.54
CA HIS A 135 12.18 2.91 -15.13
C HIS A 135 12.53 1.57 -14.48
N ASP A 136 12.47 1.49 -13.15
CA ASP A 136 12.72 0.27 -12.39
C ASP A 136 11.65 -0.81 -12.63
N VAL A 137 10.39 -0.41 -12.75
CA VAL A 137 9.30 -1.32 -13.13
C VAL A 137 9.55 -1.92 -14.51
N VAL A 138 9.92 -1.11 -15.51
CA VAL A 138 10.25 -1.63 -16.86
C VAL A 138 11.46 -2.55 -16.82
N ALA A 139 12.50 -2.20 -16.06
CA ALA A 139 13.72 -2.98 -15.97
C ALA A 139 13.48 -4.36 -15.32
N LYS A 140 12.67 -4.42 -14.26
CA LYS A 140 12.37 -5.66 -13.51
C LYS A 140 11.28 -6.50 -14.17
N PHE A 141 10.26 -5.86 -14.76
CA PHE A 141 9.06 -6.51 -15.29
C PHE A 141 8.73 -6.13 -16.74
N PRO A 142 9.69 -6.20 -17.68
CA PRO A 142 9.43 -5.80 -19.07
C PRO A 142 8.33 -6.65 -19.73
N TYR A 143 8.08 -7.85 -19.21
CA TYR A 143 7.06 -8.78 -19.71
C TYR A 143 5.64 -8.49 -19.21
N LEU A 144 5.47 -7.64 -18.19
CA LEU A 144 4.16 -7.19 -17.69
C LEU A 144 3.65 -5.94 -18.42
N ILE A 145 4.56 -5.16 -19.03
CA ILE A 145 4.22 -3.90 -19.69
C ILE A 145 3.59 -4.15 -21.07
N ALA A 146 2.41 -3.59 -21.28
CA ALA A 146 1.69 -3.65 -22.54
C ALA A 146 2.36 -2.71 -23.56
N ASN A 147 3.25 -3.26 -24.39
CA ASN A 147 3.95 -2.52 -25.46
C ASN A 147 3.12 -2.35 -26.74
N GLU A 148 1.93 -2.96 -26.83
CA GLU A 148 1.01 -2.88 -27.96
C GLU A 148 -0.44 -2.79 -27.44
N PRO A 149 -1.37 -2.16 -28.19
CA PRO A 149 -2.80 -2.17 -27.86
C PRO A 149 -3.29 -3.62 -27.69
N LEU A 150 -4.12 -3.86 -26.66
CA LEU A 150 -4.75 -5.16 -26.51
C LEU A 150 -5.64 -5.44 -27.74
N PRO A 151 -5.62 -6.68 -28.29
CA PRO A 151 -6.47 -7.01 -29.41
C PRO A 151 -7.95 -6.82 -29.00
N PRO A 152 -8.81 -6.29 -29.89
CA PRO A 152 -10.25 -6.27 -29.65
C PRO A 152 -10.75 -7.67 -29.29
N ALA A 153 -11.67 -7.76 -28.32
CA ALA A 153 -12.26 -9.03 -27.94
C ALA A 153 -12.88 -9.73 -29.17
N GLY A 154 -12.40 -10.94 -29.48
CA GLY A 154 -12.90 -11.75 -30.60
C GLY A 154 -12.08 -11.71 -31.90
N GLU A 155 -11.07 -10.83 -32.02
CA GLU A 155 -10.13 -10.87 -33.15
C GLU A 155 -8.92 -11.73 -32.80
N GLY A 156 -8.89 -12.96 -33.34
CA GLY A 156 -7.81 -13.91 -33.14
C GLY A 156 -6.47 -13.37 -33.66
N ALA A 157 -5.61 -12.92 -32.75
CA ALA A 157 -4.20 -12.71 -33.06
C ALA A 157 -3.39 -14.00 -32.84
N PRO A 158 -2.46 -14.37 -33.74
CA PRO A 158 -1.61 -15.55 -33.66
C PRO A 158 -0.44 -15.38 -32.66
N LYS A 159 -0.62 -14.58 -31.61
CA LYS A 159 0.39 -14.46 -30.53
C LYS A 159 0.05 -15.48 -29.44
N PRO A 160 1.05 -16.20 -28.90
CA PRO A 160 0.80 -17.14 -27.82
C PRO A 160 0.16 -16.37 -26.65
N PHE A 161 -1.01 -16.83 -26.22
CA PHE A 161 -1.70 -16.29 -25.06
C PHE A 161 -0.75 -16.33 -23.86
N ARG A 162 -0.38 -15.16 -23.33
CA ARG A 162 0.49 -15.05 -22.16
C ARG A 162 -0.37 -14.77 -20.94
N TRP A 163 -0.36 -15.72 -20.00
CA TRP A 163 -1.04 -15.69 -18.71
C TRP A 163 -0.47 -14.66 -17.72
N THR A 164 0.02 -13.51 -18.20
CA THR A 164 0.62 -12.44 -17.39
C THR A 164 -0.37 -11.31 -17.19
N ALA A 165 -0.21 -10.53 -16.12
CA ALA A 165 -0.87 -9.24 -16.01
C ALA A 165 -0.50 -8.36 -17.23
N LYS A 166 -1.42 -7.48 -17.60
CA LYS A 166 -1.23 -6.47 -18.64
C LYS A 166 -1.25 -5.11 -17.98
N LEU A 167 -0.10 -4.46 -17.91
CA LEU A 167 0.11 -3.22 -17.18
C LEU A 167 0.45 -2.08 -18.14
N GLN A 168 -0.06 -0.89 -17.85
CA GLN A 168 0.28 0.34 -18.55
C GLN A 168 0.82 1.34 -17.54
N LEU A 169 2.01 1.87 -17.79
CA LEU A 169 2.59 2.89 -16.93
C LEU A 169 1.84 4.22 -17.10
N ASP A 170 1.58 4.88 -15.98
CA ASP A 170 1.02 6.20 -15.90
C ASP A 170 1.93 7.03 -14.98
N VAL A 171 2.73 7.93 -15.57
CA VAL A 171 3.72 8.70 -14.80
C VAL A 171 3.01 9.83 -14.06
N ILE A 172 3.19 9.89 -12.74
CA ILE A 172 2.64 10.92 -11.87
C ILE A 172 3.74 11.77 -11.26
N ASN A 173 3.44 13.04 -11.00
CA ASN A 173 4.37 13.98 -10.38
C ASN A 173 3.87 14.41 -9.00
N PRO A 174 4.75 14.67 -8.02
CA PRO A 174 4.37 15.29 -6.76
C PRO A 174 3.58 16.58 -6.99
N TRP A 175 2.58 16.83 -6.14
CA TRP A 175 1.71 18.01 -6.17
C TRP A 175 0.74 18.08 -7.36
N GLU A 176 0.74 17.11 -8.26
CA GLU A 176 -0.20 17.00 -9.37
C GLU A 176 -1.23 15.89 -9.08
N PRO A 177 -2.52 16.23 -8.88
CA PRO A 177 -3.53 15.22 -8.60
C PRO A 177 -3.80 14.35 -9.82
N PHE A 178 -4.09 13.07 -9.58
CA PHE A 178 -4.52 12.12 -10.60
C PHE A 178 -5.76 11.35 -10.14
N GLU A 179 -6.45 10.71 -11.09
CA GLU A 179 -7.63 9.91 -10.83
C GLU A 179 -7.34 8.42 -11.05
N ALA A 180 -7.78 7.58 -10.11
CA ALA A 180 -7.82 6.13 -10.25
C ALA A 180 -9.15 5.60 -9.75
N CYS A 181 -9.89 4.87 -10.61
CA CYS A 181 -11.18 4.25 -10.26
C CYS A 181 -12.22 5.24 -9.67
N GLY A 182 -12.27 6.46 -10.20
CA GLY A 182 -13.17 7.53 -9.75
C GLY A 182 -12.81 8.13 -8.38
N MET A 183 -11.60 7.87 -7.88
CA MET A 183 -11.06 8.46 -6.64
C MET A 183 -9.86 9.35 -7.00
N GLN A 184 -9.80 10.53 -6.39
CA GLN A 184 -8.66 11.45 -6.59
C GLN A 184 -7.56 11.19 -5.57
N PHE A 185 -6.34 11.14 -6.06
CA PHE A 185 -5.12 11.01 -5.27
C PHE A 185 -4.22 12.21 -5.52
N LEU A 186 -3.67 12.76 -4.45
CA LEU A 186 -2.65 13.80 -4.50
C LEU A 186 -1.33 13.22 -3.98
N PRO A 187 -0.36 12.92 -4.85
CA PRO A 187 0.97 12.53 -4.44
C PRO A 187 1.75 13.71 -3.87
N PHE A 188 2.60 13.46 -2.89
CA PHE A 188 3.53 14.45 -2.35
C PHE A 188 4.84 13.77 -1.93
N PRO A 189 5.97 14.48 -1.90
CA PRO A 189 7.26 13.87 -1.67
C PRO A 189 7.52 13.62 -0.17
N VAL A 190 8.16 12.49 0.12
CA VAL A 190 8.76 12.17 1.43
C VAL A 190 10.18 11.63 1.23
N ILE A 191 11.04 11.76 2.24
CA ILE A 191 12.43 11.31 2.17
C ILE A 191 12.51 9.91 2.76
N HIS A 192 13.03 8.96 1.99
CA HIS A 192 13.23 7.56 2.40
C HIS A 192 14.72 7.21 2.37
N GLY A 193 15.48 7.84 3.27
CA GLY A 193 16.94 7.81 3.29
C GLY A 193 17.58 8.96 2.54
N ALA A 194 18.85 9.21 2.87
CA ALA A 194 19.61 10.31 2.29
C ALA A 194 19.69 10.20 0.75
N GLY A 195 19.15 11.19 0.05
CA GLY A 195 19.19 11.27 -1.41
C GLY A 195 18.16 10.41 -2.13
N TYR A 196 17.19 9.83 -1.42
CA TYR A 196 16.14 9.01 -2.03
C TYR A 196 14.75 9.52 -1.61
N MET A 197 13.88 9.70 -2.60
CA MET A 197 12.53 10.20 -2.42
C MET A 197 11.50 9.11 -2.72
N SER A 198 10.53 8.99 -1.82
CA SER A 198 9.31 8.20 -1.99
C SER A 198 8.09 9.14 -2.07
N LEU A 199 6.93 8.60 -2.40
CA LEU A 199 5.67 9.33 -2.43
C LEU A 199 4.77 8.95 -1.23
N GLY A 200 4.25 9.98 -0.56
CA GLY A 200 3.03 9.88 0.22
C GLY A 200 1.82 10.31 -0.60
N PHE A 201 0.62 10.00 -0.12
CA PHE A 201 -0.64 10.28 -0.82
C PHE A 201 -1.72 10.85 0.10
N GLU A 202 -2.41 11.89 -0.36
CA GLU A 202 -3.66 12.37 0.23
C GLU A 202 -4.84 11.98 -0.69
N PHE A 203 -5.93 11.43 -0.13
CA PHE A 203 -7.12 11.03 -0.89
C PHE A 203 -8.39 10.99 -0.02
N GLY A 204 -9.56 10.81 -0.68
CA GLY A 204 -10.87 10.68 -0.02
C GLY A 204 -11.77 11.91 -0.06
N ASN A 205 -11.35 12.98 -0.75
CA ASN A 205 -12.10 14.24 -0.81
C ASN A 205 -13.53 14.05 -1.35
N GLU A 206 -13.71 13.13 -2.30
CA GLU A 206 -15.02 12.78 -2.89
C GLU A 206 -16.03 12.18 -1.90
N VAL A 207 -15.57 11.73 -0.72
CA VAL A 207 -16.43 11.26 0.38
C VAL A 207 -16.37 12.18 1.61
N GLY A 208 -15.82 13.38 1.46
CA GLY A 208 -15.69 14.36 2.53
C GLY A 208 -14.71 13.92 3.63
N ALA A 209 -13.71 13.11 3.28
CA ALA A 209 -12.68 12.65 4.20
C ALA A 209 -11.28 13.05 3.69
N ARG A 210 -10.37 13.33 4.62
CA ARG A 210 -8.96 13.57 4.34
C ARG A 210 -8.12 12.42 4.90
N PHE A 211 -7.82 11.44 4.05
CA PHE A 211 -6.91 10.35 4.38
C PHE A 211 -5.49 10.69 3.87
N VAL A 212 -4.48 10.51 4.72
CA VAL A 212 -3.08 10.70 4.37
C VAL A 212 -2.32 9.40 4.62
N TYR A 213 -1.58 8.93 3.62
CA TYR A 213 -0.73 7.74 3.69
C TYR A 213 0.73 8.11 3.45
N ILE A 214 1.59 7.76 4.41
CA ILE A 214 3.04 7.95 4.36
C ILE A 214 3.69 6.65 4.83
N SER A 215 4.03 5.75 3.91
CA SER A 215 4.91 4.62 4.20
C SER A 215 6.35 4.95 3.88
N ASP A 216 7.27 4.16 4.44
CA ASP A 216 8.69 4.16 4.09
C ASP A 216 9.28 5.57 4.04
N ALA A 217 9.41 6.23 5.20
CA ALA A 217 9.90 7.61 5.26
C ALA A 217 10.79 7.80 6.49
N SER A 218 12.01 8.32 6.29
CA SER A 218 12.88 8.82 7.36
C SER A 218 12.56 10.25 7.76
N GLU A 219 12.09 11.07 6.81
CA GLU A 219 11.86 12.49 7.02
C GLU A 219 10.75 13.01 6.10
N ILE A 220 10.01 14.01 6.59
CA ILE A 220 8.99 14.73 5.83
C ILE A 220 9.60 16.09 5.44
N PRO A 221 9.75 16.42 4.15
CA PRO A 221 10.26 17.72 3.70
C PRO A 221 9.42 18.90 4.22
N ASP A 222 10.04 20.08 4.36
CA ASP A 222 9.35 21.29 4.84
C ASP A 222 8.14 21.68 3.99
N GLU A 223 8.21 21.50 2.67
CA GLU A 223 7.08 21.72 1.77
C GLU A 223 5.90 20.77 2.08
N THR A 224 6.20 19.50 2.35
CA THR A 224 5.20 18.50 2.75
C THR A 224 4.66 18.80 4.13
N LYS A 225 5.49 19.24 5.08
CA LYS A 225 5.03 19.71 6.40
C LYS A 225 4.12 20.91 6.29
N ALA A 226 4.43 21.88 5.44
CA ALA A 226 3.60 23.05 5.21
C ALA A 226 2.23 22.65 4.64
N PHE A 227 2.20 21.74 3.67
CA PHE A 227 0.97 21.17 3.12
C PHE A 227 0.12 20.41 4.15
N LEU A 228 0.75 19.59 4.99
CA LEU A 228 0.05 18.82 6.02
C LEU A 228 -0.51 19.73 7.14
N ASN A 229 0.20 20.82 7.46
CA ASN A 229 -0.21 21.83 8.44
C ASN A 229 -1.12 22.94 7.86
N ASP A 230 -1.50 22.89 6.58
CA ASP A 230 -2.30 23.94 5.96
C ASP A 230 -3.69 24.05 6.60
N THR A 231 -3.88 25.09 7.41
CA THR A 231 -5.12 25.38 8.14
C THR A 231 -6.29 25.80 7.26
N SER A 232 -6.07 26.07 5.97
CA SER A 232 -7.15 26.31 5.01
C SER A 232 -7.84 25.01 4.57
N LYS A 233 -7.18 23.86 4.77
CA LYS A 233 -7.70 22.52 4.46
C LYS A 233 -8.43 21.95 5.67
N PRO A 234 -9.39 21.03 5.48
CA PRO A 234 -9.96 20.28 6.58
C PRO A 234 -8.87 19.51 7.35
N PRO A 235 -9.06 19.27 8.66
CA PRO A 235 -8.14 18.46 9.44
C PRO A 235 -8.03 17.05 8.86
N ILE A 236 -6.84 16.45 8.97
CA ILE A 236 -6.59 15.07 8.54
C ILE A 236 -7.47 14.14 9.38
N ASP A 237 -8.38 13.40 8.74
CA ASP A 237 -9.26 12.45 9.43
C ASP A 237 -8.47 11.21 9.87
N VAL A 238 -7.63 10.69 8.97
CA VAL A 238 -6.75 9.56 9.25
C VAL A 238 -5.38 9.80 8.63
N LEU A 239 -4.34 9.72 9.46
CA LEU A 239 -2.95 9.65 9.03
C LEU A 239 -2.43 8.23 9.27
N LEU A 240 -2.10 7.50 8.22
CA LEU A 240 -1.36 6.23 8.31
C LEU A 240 0.10 6.48 7.99
N ILE A 241 0.99 6.31 8.97
CA ILE A 241 2.38 6.79 8.92
C ILE A 241 3.39 5.71 9.35
N ASP A 242 4.56 5.72 8.69
CA ASP A 242 5.68 4.83 8.96
C ASP A 242 6.25 4.98 10.38
N ALA A 243 6.42 3.85 11.08
CA ALA A 243 7.09 3.75 12.36
C ALA A 243 7.81 2.39 12.48
N LEU A 244 9.08 2.33 12.09
CA LEU A 244 9.84 1.08 12.03
C LEU A 244 10.16 0.52 13.42
N TYR A 245 10.60 1.39 14.33
CA TYR A 245 11.03 1.04 15.69
C TYR A 245 10.34 1.91 16.74
N LEU A 246 10.34 1.45 17.99
CA LEU A 246 9.82 2.24 19.11
C LEU A 246 10.72 3.44 19.43
N ASP A 247 12.04 3.24 19.45
CA ASP A 247 13.01 4.24 19.88
C ASP A 247 14.29 4.27 19.04
N LYS A 248 14.68 3.15 18.43
CA LYS A 248 15.92 3.04 17.64
C LYS A 248 15.90 3.96 16.42
N TYR A 249 17.00 4.64 16.19
CA TYR A 249 17.25 5.37 14.95
C TYR A 249 17.38 4.41 13.77
N HIS A 250 16.84 4.83 12.62
CA HIS A 250 17.09 4.20 11.33
C HIS A 250 17.31 5.27 10.26
N SER A 251 18.24 5.04 9.34
CA SER A 251 18.60 6.06 8.34
C SER A 251 17.54 6.27 7.26
N THR A 252 16.62 5.33 7.09
CA THR A 252 15.58 5.37 6.02
C THR A 252 14.15 5.34 6.55
N HIS A 253 13.95 5.24 7.88
CA HIS A 253 12.61 5.13 8.47
C HIS A 253 12.50 5.94 9.76
N MET A 254 11.31 6.48 10.01
CA MET A 254 10.95 7.08 11.28
C MET A 254 10.83 6.01 12.37
N ASN A 255 11.15 6.40 13.60
CA ASN A 255 10.74 5.68 14.79
C ASN A 255 9.49 6.34 15.40
N LEU A 256 8.88 5.69 16.40
CA LEU A 256 7.67 6.19 17.05
C LEU A 256 7.86 7.59 17.67
N GLN A 257 9.03 7.88 18.26
CA GLN A 257 9.30 9.21 18.83
C GLN A 257 9.21 10.30 17.77
N LYS A 258 9.83 10.07 16.61
CA LYS A 258 9.77 10.98 15.48
C LYS A 258 8.35 11.16 14.96
N VAL A 259 7.59 10.06 14.85
CA VAL A 259 6.17 10.15 14.49
C VAL A 259 5.38 11.01 15.47
N MET A 260 5.59 10.84 16.78
CA MET A 260 4.92 11.65 17.81
C MET A 260 5.24 13.14 17.70
N GLU A 261 6.48 13.50 17.38
CA GLU A 261 6.87 14.88 17.09
C GLU A 261 6.07 15.44 15.90
N GLU A 262 6.04 14.71 14.78
CA GLU A 262 5.37 15.16 13.56
C GLU A 262 3.85 15.33 13.78
N ILE A 263 3.17 14.33 14.38
CA ILE A 263 1.72 14.39 14.60
C ILE A 263 1.31 15.41 15.68
N SER A 264 2.22 15.83 16.56
CA SER A 264 1.96 16.93 17.49
C SER A 264 1.74 18.27 16.76
N THR A 265 2.30 18.40 15.56
CA THR A 265 2.09 19.55 14.68
C THR A 265 0.85 19.36 13.82
N PHE A 266 0.77 18.24 13.09
CA PHE A 266 -0.31 17.98 12.12
C PHE A 266 -1.70 17.77 12.76
N LYS A 267 -1.74 17.29 14.02
CA LYS A 267 -2.94 17.01 14.81
C LYS A 267 -4.05 16.26 14.04
N PRO A 268 -3.74 15.11 13.40
CA PRO A 268 -4.77 14.29 12.76
C PRO A 268 -5.80 13.80 13.80
N LYS A 269 -7.05 13.64 13.38
CA LYS A 269 -8.11 13.10 14.27
C LYS A 269 -7.80 11.68 14.72
N ARG A 270 -7.12 10.90 13.86
CA ARG A 270 -6.66 9.54 14.14
C ARG A 270 -5.32 9.28 13.44
N THR A 271 -4.33 8.80 14.19
CA THR A 271 -3.05 8.34 13.64
C THR A 271 -2.97 6.83 13.74
N LEU A 272 -2.55 6.20 12.65
CA LEU A 272 -2.36 4.78 12.52
C LEU A 272 -0.90 4.53 12.12
N LEU A 273 -0.28 3.49 12.67
CA LEU A 273 1.11 3.15 12.36
C LEU A 273 1.22 2.06 11.30
N THR A 274 2.16 2.19 10.37
CA THR A 274 2.60 1.13 9.43
C THR A 274 4.12 0.96 9.50
N GLY A 275 4.69 0.02 8.73
CA GLY A 275 6.14 -0.23 8.75
C GLY A 275 6.66 -0.92 10.03
N MET A 276 5.76 -1.35 10.92
CA MET A 276 6.09 -1.75 12.30
C MET A 276 6.87 -3.07 12.36
N SER A 277 8.15 -3.00 12.73
CA SER A 277 8.97 -4.18 12.93
C SER A 277 8.56 -5.00 14.16
N HIS A 278 9.23 -6.13 14.37
CA HIS A 278 9.07 -6.98 15.56
C HIS A 278 9.46 -6.31 16.90
N ASP A 279 9.90 -5.06 16.88
CA ASP A 279 10.07 -4.21 18.07
C ASP A 279 8.71 -3.85 18.67
N PHE A 280 7.68 -3.74 17.82
CA PHE A 280 6.30 -3.59 18.23
C PHE A 280 5.67 -4.97 18.49
N ASP A 281 5.32 -5.23 19.74
CA ASP A 281 4.42 -6.31 20.14
C ASP A 281 2.95 -5.83 20.20
N TYR A 282 2.06 -6.42 19.40
CA TYR A 282 0.68 -5.93 19.22
C TYR A 282 -0.16 -6.03 20.50
N PRO A 283 -0.31 -7.18 21.18
CA PRO A 283 -1.08 -7.26 22.43
C PRO A 283 -0.65 -6.25 23.50
N LYS A 284 0.66 -5.97 23.58
CA LYS A 284 1.22 -5.00 24.53
C LYS A 284 0.98 -3.56 24.07
N HIS A 285 1.55 -3.19 22.92
CA HIS A 285 1.61 -1.80 22.51
C HIS A 285 0.28 -1.27 21.94
N SER A 286 -0.64 -2.14 21.52
CA SER A 286 -2.02 -1.69 21.20
C SER A 286 -2.78 -1.14 22.42
N VAL A 287 -2.32 -1.42 23.64
CA VAL A 287 -2.86 -0.86 24.88
C VAL A 287 -2.03 0.32 25.38
N GLU A 288 -0.70 0.25 25.25
CA GLU A 288 0.21 1.29 25.75
C GLU A 288 0.23 2.54 24.85
N LEU A 289 0.21 2.40 23.52
CA LEU A 289 0.31 3.53 22.60
C LEU A 289 -0.86 4.52 22.73
N PRO A 290 -2.13 4.08 22.80
CA PRO A 290 -3.23 5.02 22.97
C PRO A 290 -3.15 5.81 24.28
N LYS A 291 -2.71 5.18 25.38
CA LYS A 291 -2.52 5.85 26.68
C LYS A 291 -1.42 6.91 26.61
N MET A 292 -0.27 6.55 26.06
CA MET A 292 0.83 7.49 25.85
C MET A 292 0.44 8.63 24.90
N GLY A 293 -0.37 8.35 23.87
CA GLY A 293 -0.94 9.35 23.00
C GLY A 293 -1.85 10.32 23.74
N GLU A 294 -2.80 9.80 24.52
CA GLU A 294 -3.77 10.58 25.30
C GLU A 294 -3.08 11.55 26.27
N GLU A 295 -2.04 11.09 26.98
CA GLU A 295 -1.21 11.93 27.86
C GLU A 295 -0.56 13.12 27.13
N LYS A 296 -0.34 12.99 25.82
CA LYS A 296 0.25 14.01 24.94
C LYS A 296 -0.79 14.75 24.08
N GLY A 297 -2.09 14.46 24.24
CA GLY A 297 -3.15 15.01 23.41
C GLY A 297 -3.14 14.51 21.96
N LEU A 298 -2.62 13.31 21.73
CA LEU A 298 -2.48 12.67 20.43
C LEU A 298 -3.39 11.44 20.35
N ASN A 299 -3.96 11.17 19.18
CA ASN A 299 -4.65 9.92 18.90
C ASN A 299 -3.76 9.04 18.01
N ILE A 300 -3.19 7.98 18.59
CA ILE A 300 -2.24 7.08 17.92
C ILE A 300 -2.51 5.62 18.27
N GLU A 301 -2.58 4.78 17.24
CA GLU A 301 -2.92 3.36 17.38
C GLU A 301 -2.02 2.48 16.48
N MET A 302 -1.76 1.26 16.94
CA MET A 302 -1.20 0.22 16.06
C MET A 302 -2.23 -0.25 15.03
N THR A 303 -1.77 -0.52 13.81
CA THR A 303 -2.57 -1.26 12.82
C THR A 303 -2.27 -2.75 12.83
N TYR A 304 -3.02 -3.49 12.02
CA TYR A 304 -2.82 -4.91 11.74
C TYR A 304 -3.32 -5.22 10.33
N ASP A 305 -2.76 -6.25 9.71
CA ASP A 305 -3.21 -6.74 8.41
C ASP A 305 -4.71 -7.09 8.44
N GLY A 306 -5.48 -6.49 7.53
CA GLY A 306 -6.93 -6.62 7.43
C GLY A 306 -7.72 -5.55 8.20
N LEU A 307 -7.07 -4.57 8.83
CA LEU A 307 -7.77 -3.42 9.41
C LEU A 307 -8.56 -2.67 8.32
N ARG A 308 -9.85 -2.42 8.57
CA ARG A 308 -10.76 -1.72 7.66
C ARG A 308 -11.15 -0.36 8.21
N ILE A 309 -11.11 0.65 7.36
CA ILE A 309 -11.46 2.03 7.68
C ILE A 309 -12.51 2.46 6.65
N ALA A 310 -13.76 2.59 7.10
CA ALA A 310 -14.87 2.93 6.24
C ALA A 310 -15.19 4.42 6.39
N PHE A 311 -15.29 5.09 5.24
CA PHE A 311 -15.88 6.41 5.11
C PHE A 311 -17.27 6.29 4.50
N PRO A 312 -18.12 7.31 4.64
CA PRO A 312 -19.39 7.39 3.93
C PRO A 312 -19.29 7.04 2.44
#